data_AF-A0A654DBP2-F1
#
_entry.id   AF-A0A654DBP2-F1
#
_cell.length_a   1.000
_cell.length_b   1.000
_cell.length_c   1.000
_cell.angle_alpha   90.00
_cell.angle_beta   90.00
_cell.angle_gamma   90.00
#
_symmetry.space_group_name_H-M   'P 1'
#
loop_
_entity.id
_entity.type
_entity.pdbx_description
1 polymer ?
#
loop_
_entity_poly.entity_id
_entity_poly.type
_entity_poly.pdbx_seq_one_letter_code
_entity_poly.pdbx_strand_id
1 'polypeptide(L)'
;MSLIKSLLTMLRRRPSPSQRFSDSGSAMLQIEALVQAHGDWLALLATILEREHVISGVELARTLSEFAAHTAEDRPAEGQILSFWASRLNDTAATLDKFPSVH
;
A
#
# COMPACT_ATOMS: atom_id res chain seq x y z
N MET A 1 8.56 12.57 33.46
CA MET A 1 7.11 12.82 33.70
C MET A 1 6.48 13.33 32.39
N SER A 2 6.51 12.50 31.34
CA SER A 2 5.41 11.71 30.76
C SER A 2 4.49 12.51 29.83
N LEU A 3 4.95 12.64 28.58
CA LEU A 3 4.21 13.10 27.38
C LEU A 3 2.94 12.27 27.11
N ILE A 4 2.83 11.09 27.71
CA ILE A 4 1.69 10.16 27.60
C ILE A 4 0.43 10.75 28.24
N LYS A 5 0.54 11.56 29.30
CA LYS A 5 -0.62 12.18 29.94
C LYS A 5 -1.26 13.26 29.06
N SER A 6 -0.48 13.92 28.20
CA SER A 6 -0.98 14.96 27.30
C SER A 6 -1.69 14.39 26.07
N LEU A 7 -1.37 13.15 25.67
CA LEU A 7 -2.08 12.43 24.61
C LEU A 7 -3.49 12.00 25.03
N LEU A 8 -3.68 11.63 26.30
CA LEU A 8 -4.95 11.11 26.79
C LEU A 8 -6.02 12.20 26.98
N THR A 9 -5.63 13.46 27.18
CA THR A 9 -6.56 14.60 27.30
C THR A 9 -7.11 15.06 25.95
N MET A 10 -6.40 14.83 24.84
CA MET A 10 -6.92 15.11 23.49
C MET A 10 -8.06 14.17 23.08
N LEU A 11 -8.14 12.97 23.66
CA LEU A 11 -9.14 11.97 23.27
C LEU A 11 -10.55 12.21 23.82
N ARG A 12 -10.81 13.32 24.54
CA ARG A 12 -12.10 13.54 25.25
C ARG A 12 -12.95 14.70 24.73
N ARG A 13 -12.62 15.31 23.58
CA ARG A 13 -13.54 16.26 22.92
C ARG A 13 -14.54 15.51 22.05
N ARG A 14 -15.79 15.41 22.51
CA ARG A 14 -16.93 14.98 21.67
C ARG A 14 -16.99 15.85 20.41
N PRO A 15 -17.03 15.28 19.20
CA PRO A 15 -17.22 16.07 17.99
C PRO A 15 -18.70 16.39 17.78
N SER A 16 -18.94 17.61 17.32
CA SER A 16 -20.26 18.15 16.96
C SER A 16 -20.73 17.57 15.61
N PRO A 17 -22.06 17.45 15.35
CA PRO A 17 -22.60 16.72 14.20
C PRO A 17 -22.20 17.29 12.82
N SER A 18 -21.82 18.56 12.75
CA SER A 18 -21.49 19.28 11.52
C SER A 18 -20.06 19.06 11.00
N GLN A 19 -19.16 18.45 11.78
CA GLN A 19 -17.77 18.20 11.39
C GLN A 19 -17.57 16.82 10.71
N ARG A 20 -18.53 15.91 10.91
CA ARG A 20 -18.46 14.52 10.45
C ARG A 20 -18.42 14.35 8.92
N PHE A 21 -18.92 15.32 8.17
CA PHE A 21 -18.97 15.24 6.70
C PHE A 21 -17.67 15.68 6.02
N SER A 22 -16.85 16.52 6.66
CA SER A 22 -15.54 16.94 6.13
C SER A 22 -14.40 16.02 6.56
N ASP A 23 -14.48 15.40 7.74
CA ASP A 23 -13.47 14.45 8.23
C ASP A 23 -13.47 13.11 7.47
N SER A 24 -14.62 12.66 6.95
CA SER A 24 -14.65 11.41 6.18
C SER A 24 -13.90 11.51 4.85
N GLY A 25 -13.96 12.67 4.18
CA GLY A 25 -13.23 12.87 2.92
C GLY A 25 -11.72 12.94 3.12
N SER A 26 -11.26 13.61 4.18
CA SER A 26 -9.83 13.68 4.51
C SER A 26 -9.26 12.35 5.00
N ALA A 27 -10.05 11.53 5.70
CA ALA A 27 -9.66 10.19 6.12
C ALA A 27 -9.52 9.24 4.92
N MET A 28 -10.44 9.29 3.96
CA MET A 28 -10.38 8.46 2.75
C MET A 28 -9.14 8.80 1.91
N LEU A 29 -8.85 10.10 1.71
CA LEU A 29 -7.64 10.55 1.00
C LEU A 29 -6.35 10.09 1.70
N GLN A 30 -6.32 10.07 3.03
CA GLN A 30 -5.17 9.56 3.80
C GLN A 30 -4.97 8.06 3.61
N ILE A 31 -6.06 7.28 3.56
CA ILE A 31 -5.99 5.84 3.30
C ILE A 31 -5.49 5.57 1.88
N GLU A 32 -6.01 6.29 0.89
CA GLU A 32 -5.54 6.17 -0.50
C GLU A 32 -4.05 6.50 -0.61
N ALA A 33 -3.61 7.61 -0.01
CA ALA A 33 -2.20 8.00 0.02
C ALA A 33 -1.32 6.92 0.69
N LEU A 34 -1.82 6.30 1.77
CA LEU A 34 -1.11 5.22 2.46
C LEU A 34 -0.98 3.99 1.56
N VAL A 35 -2.06 3.58 0.90
CA VAL A 35 -2.07 2.45 -0.05
C VAL A 35 -1.10 2.69 -1.21
N GLN A 36 -1.06 3.90 -1.76
CA GLN A 36 -0.12 4.28 -2.81
C GLN A 36 1.33 4.23 -2.32
N ALA A 37 1.64 4.89 -1.20
CA ALA A 37 3.01 4.94 -0.67
C ALA A 37 3.58 3.54 -0.37
N HIS A 38 2.75 2.64 0.16
CA HIS A 38 3.16 1.25 0.40
C HIS A 38 3.34 0.46 -0.90
N GLY A 39 2.50 0.69 -1.90
CA GLY A 39 2.66 0.10 -3.23
C GLY A 39 3.98 0.52 -3.90
N ASP A 40 4.33 1.80 -3.80
CA ASP A 40 5.59 2.35 -4.33
C ASP A 40 6.82 1.78 -3.61
N TRP A 41 6.75 1.69 -2.28
CA TRP A 41 7.80 1.05 -1.49
C TRP A 41 7.97 -0.42 -1.84
N LEU A 42 6.87 -1.14 -2.03
CA LEU A 42 6.89 -2.55 -2.42
C LEU A 42 7.49 -2.74 -3.82
N ALA A 43 7.17 -1.86 -4.77
CA ALA A 43 7.76 -1.87 -6.10
C ALA A 43 9.29 -1.64 -6.09
N LEU A 44 9.76 -0.74 -5.21
CA LEU A 44 11.19 -0.53 -5.01
C LEU A 44 11.87 -1.78 -4.43
N LEU A 45 11.26 -2.41 -3.42
CA LEU A 45 11.78 -3.67 -2.85
C LEU A 45 11.84 -4.78 -3.90
N ALA A 46 10.80 -4.94 -4.71
CA ALA A 46 10.78 -5.92 -5.81
C ALA A 46 11.91 -5.69 -6.81
N THR A 47 12.18 -4.43 -7.16
CA THR A 47 13.29 -4.04 -8.03
C THR A 47 14.64 -4.45 -7.45
N ILE A 48 14.83 -4.26 -6.13
CA ILE A 48 16.06 -4.67 -5.44
C ILE A 48 16.20 -6.19 -5.48
N LEU A 49 15.15 -6.93 -5.13
CA LEU A 49 15.16 -8.39 -5.10
C LEU A 49 15.45 -8.99 -6.48
N GLU A 50 14.93 -8.39 -7.54
CA GLU A 50 15.19 -8.81 -8.92
C GLU A 50 16.65 -8.56 -9.33
N ARG A 51 17.21 -7.40 -8.97
CA ARG A 51 18.63 -7.09 -9.23
C ARG A 51 19.57 -8.01 -8.47
N GLU A 52 19.21 -8.42 -7.27
CA GLU A 52 19.92 -9.41 -6.47
C GLU A 52 19.63 -10.86 -6.91
N HIS A 53 18.90 -11.06 -8.02
CA HIS A 53 18.54 -12.35 -8.59
C HIS A 53 17.80 -13.29 -7.63
N VAL A 54 17.03 -12.74 -6.68
CA VAL A 54 16.26 -13.53 -5.70
C VAL A 54 14.93 -13.99 -6.29
N ILE A 55 14.19 -13.09 -6.94
CA ILE A 55 12.89 -13.34 -7.58
C ILE A 55 12.65 -12.27 -8.64
N SER A 56 12.06 -12.61 -9.78
CA SER A 56 11.70 -11.60 -10.80
C SER A 56 10.51 -10.76 -10.34
N GLY A 57 10.44 -9.49 -10.76
CA GLY A 57 9.30 -8.62 -10.46
C GLY A 57 7.97 -9.20 -10.96
N VAL A 58 7.99 -9.86 -12.13
CA VAL A 58 6.81 -10.54 -12.71
C VAL A 58 6.35 -11.72 -11.85
N GLU A 59 7.28 -12.54 -11.37
CA GLU A 59 6.96 -13.69 -10.51
C GLU A 59 6.43 -13.24 -9.14
N LEU A 60 7.00 -12.18 -8.56
CA LEU A 60 6.50 -11.59 -7.32
C LEU A 60 5.11 -10.97 -7.50
N ALA A 61 4.88 -10.25 -8.60
CA ALA A 61 3.57 -9.69 -8.93
C ALA A 61 2.50 -10.78 -9.08
N ARG A 62 2.84 -11.88 -9.77
CA ARG A 62 1.97 -13.04 -9.91
C ARG A 62 1.64 -13.67 -8.56
N THR A 63 2.64 -13.91 -7.72
CA THR A 63 2.46 -14.48 -6.38
C THR A 63 1.53 -13.60 -5.54
N LEU A 64 1.71 -12.28 -5.59
CA LEU A 64 0.85 -11.35 -4.88
C LEU A 64 -0.59 -11.34 -5.42
N SER A 65 -0.77 -11.47 -6.73
CA SER A 65 -2.09 -11.57 -7.37
C SER A 65 -2.84 -12.84 -6.96
N GLU A 66 -2.14 -13.98 -6.93
CA GLU A 66 -2.71 -15.25 -6.46
C GLU A 66 -3.11 -15.14 -4.97
N PHE A 67 -2.28 -14.53 -4.14
CA PHE A 67 -2.61 -14.27 -2.74
C PHE A 67 -3.79 -13.29 -2.57
N ALA A 68 -3.89 -12.29 -3.45
CA ALA A 68 -5.00 -11.34 -3.47
C ALA A 68 -6.33 -12.04 -3.79
N ALA A 69 -6.34 -12.95 -4.76
CA ALA A 69 -7.52 -13.72 -5.15
C ALA A 69 -8.03 -14.57 -3.97
N HIS A 70 -7.14 -15.30 -3.29
CA HIS A 70 -7.51 -16.07 -2.09
C HIS A 70 -8.00 -15.17 -0.95
N THR A 71 -7.34 -14.02 -0.74
CA THR A 71 -7.73 -13.08 0.32
C THR A 71 -9.11 -12.47 0.05
N ALA A 72 -9.47 -12.25 -1.22
CA ALA A 72 -10.73 -11.64 -1.61
C ALA A 72 -11.96 -12.49 -1.26
N GLU A 73 -11.80 -13.80 -1.08
CA GLU A 73 -12.89 -14.71 -0.68
C GLU A 73 -13.45 -14.35 0.70
N ASP A 74 -12.57 -14.05 1.66
CA ASP A 74 -12.95 -13.72 3.04
C ASP A 74 -12.91 -12.21 3.33
N ARG A 75 -12.00 -11.49 2.68
CA ARG A 75 -11.65 -10.08 2.97
C ARG A 75 -11.54 -9.28 1.66
N PRO A 76 -12.68 -8.97 1.01
CA PRO A 76 -12.68 -8.39 -0.34
C PRO A 76 -11.96 -7.04 -0.45
N ALA A 77 -12.06 -6.18 0.57
CA ALA A 77 -11.36 -4.89 0.58
C ALA A 77 -9.83 -5.05 0.63
N GLU A 78 -9.33 -6.03 1.41
CA GLU A 78 -7.90 -6.33 1.47
C GLU A 78 -7.42 -6.97 0.16
N GLY A 79 -8.21 -7.89 -0.40
CA GLY A 79 -7.93 -8.49 -1.72
C GLY A 79 -7.82 -7.45 -2.83
N GLN A 80 -8.62 -6.38 -2.78
CA GLN A 80 -8.55 -5.28 -3.74
C GLN A 80 -7.25 -4.47 -3.60
N ILE A 81 -6.80 -4.19 -2.39
CA ILE A 81 -5.52 -3.49 -2.13
C ILE A 81 -4.34 -4.35 -2.60
N LEU A 82 -4.36 -5.66 -2.30
CA LEU A 82 -3.32 -6.59 -2.72
C LEU A 82 -3.27 -6.72 -4.26
N SER A 83 -4.43 -6.79 -4.91
CA SER A 83 -4.54 -6.80 -6.38
C SER A 83 -3.99 -5.51 -6.99
N PHE A 84 -4.27 -4.37 -6.37
CA PHE A 84 -3.73 -3.08 -6.79
C PHE A 84 -2.20 -3.08 -6.73
N TRP A 85 -1.62 -3.54 -5.63
CA TRP A 85 -0.16 -3.65 -5.50
C TRP A 85 0.44 -4.64 -6.50
N ALA A 86 -0.22 -5.77 -6.77
CA ALA A 86 0.22 -6.73 -7.78
C ALA A 86 0.30 -6.10 -9.17
N SER A 87 -0.70 -5.31 -9.55
CA SER A 87 -0.66 -4.53 -10.81
C SER A 87 0.51 -3.54 -10.83
N ARG A 88 0.72 -2.81 -9.72
CA ARG A 88 1.83 -1.84 -9.58
C ARG A 88 3.20 -2.50 -9.80
N LEU A 89 3.40 -3.68 -9.22
CA LEU A 89 4.63 -4.47 -9.37
C LEU A 89 4.83 -4.89 -10.83
N ASN A 90 3.78 -5.37 -11.49
CA ASN A 90 3.83 -5.78 -12.89
C ASN A 90 4.16 -4.61 -13.83
N ASP A 91 3.57 -3.43 -13.60
CA ASP A 91 3.88 -2.21 -14.37
C ASP A 91 5.33 -1.76 -14.16
N THR A 92 5.85 -1.91 -12.95
CA THR A 92 7.23 -1.56 -12.60
C THR A 92 8.22 -2.51 -13.29
N ALA A 93 7.97 -3.82 -13.23
CA ALA A 93 8.79 -4.82 -13.92
C ALA A 93 8.84 -4.56 -15.43
N ALA A 94 7.68 -4.28 -16.05
CA ALA A 94 7.59 -3.93 -17.46
C ALA A 94 8.31 -2.61 -17.82
N THR A 95 8.55 -1.74 -16.84
CA THR A 95 9.35 -0.52 -17.04
C THR A 95 10.84 -0.80 -16.93
N LEU A 96 11.27 -1.66 -16.00
CA LEU A 96 12.67 -2.08 -15.86
C LEU A 96 13.18 -2.79 -17.11
N ASP A 97 12.37 -3.68 -17.70
CA ASP A 97 12.71 -4.38 -18.95
C ASP A 97 12.98 -3.43 -20.13
N LYS A 98 12.40 -2.22 -20.11
CA LYS A 98 12.58 -1.21 -21.17
C LYS A 98 13.88 -0.43 -21.05
N PHE A 99 14.52 -0.45 -19.88
CA PHE A 99 15.80 0.21 -19.66
C PHE A 99 16.89 -0.84 -19.55
N PRO A 100 17.56 -1.20 -20.68
CA PRO A 100 18.70 -2.10 -20.60
C PRO A 100 19.72 -1.53 -19.61
N SER A 101 20.17 -2.38 -18.69
CA SER A 101 21.20 -2.07 -17.72
C SER A 101 22.40 -1.46 -18.45
N VAL A 102 22.74 -0.22 -18.10
CA VAL A 102 23.98 0.41 -18.57
C VAL A 102 25.14 -0.24 -17.81
N HIS A 103 25.59 -1.38 -18.31
CA HIS A 103 26.82 -2.05 -17.91
C HIS A 103 27.66 -2.34 -19.15
#